data_AF-A0A165N6W2-F1
#
_entry.id   AF-A0A165N6W2-F1
#
_cell.length_a   1.000
_cell.length_b   1.000
_cell.length_c   1.000
_cell.angle_alpha   90.00
_cell.angle_beta   90.00
_cell.angle_gamma   90.00
#
_symmetry.space_group_name_H-M   'P 1'
#
loop_
_entity.id
_entity.type
_entity.pdbx_description
1 polymer ?
#
loop_
_entity_poly.entity_id
_entity_poly.type
_entity_poly.pdbx_seq_one_letter_code
_entity_poly.pdbx_strand_id
1 'polypeptide(L)'
;MVILIQGSQNTTCCYPGCQKGVWQNPDGSYSAFCSKKHRDAMTVQQQPWNGLNAGGTKLCKNCRSRPGFVEGSRVHDFCGMRCRIAYQSGGNQATGGQVTELCLLCGLRPKVVIKGKLSDFCSNTCKEDTFKSAPLILSIGEEMASFKDVSKQFLDSWKHKKALPSVVKIWKIYCNKSHTDNFFSYKGAIERKIGQTGGNSRRRWHGTSRTCTIGDSEDQTNLCQDVACSLCRIIETSFDINK
;
A
#
# COMPACT_ATOMS: atom_id res chain seq x y z
N MET A 1 10.02 5.60 3.17
CA MET A 1 8.86 5.77 2.29
C MET A 1 9.24 6.80 1.26
N VAL A 2 8.91 6.56 -0.01
CA VAL A 2 9.05 7.54 -1.09
C VAL A 2 7.69 8.15 -1.34
N ILE A 3 7.62 9.48 -1.39
CA ILE A 3 6.43 10.20 -1.84
C ILE A 3 6.78 10.77 -3.20
N LEU A 4 6.04 10.38 -4.23
CA LEU A 4 6.08 11.04 -5.52
C LEU A 4 5.03 12.14 -5.54
N ILE A 5 5.50 13.35 -5.85
CA ILE A 5 4.67 14.53 -6.00
C ILE A 5 4.72 14.99 -7.46
N GLN A 6 3.60 15.45 -8.00
CA GLN A 6 3.58 16.10 -9.31
C GLN A 6 3.78 17.61 -9.14
N GLY A 7 4.71 18.17 -9.92
CA GLY A 7 4.62 19.58 -10.34
C GLY A 7 3.56 19.67 -11.45
N SER A 8 2.58 20.56 -11.27
CA SER A 8 1.49 20.90 -12.21
C SER A 8 1.21 19.92 -13.37
N GLN A 9 0.58 18.79 -13.02
CA GLN A 9 -0.58 18.11 -13.62
C GLN A 9 -0.69 17.92 -15.15
N ASN A 10 -0.71 16.65 -15.57
CA ASN A 10 -1.40 16.17 -16.77
C ASN A 10 -2.70 15.46 -16.33
N THR A 11 -3.85 16.08 -16.60
CA THR A 11 -5.16 15.78 -15.98
C THR A 11 -6.09 14.97 -16.90
N THR A 12 -5.69 13.81 -17.42
CA THR A 12 -6.53 13.08 -18.41
C THR A 12 -7.48 12.08 -17.75
N CYS A 13 -8.72 12.02 -18.24
CA CYS A 13 -9.79 11.13 -17.77
C CYS A 13 -9.43 9.64 -17.87
N CYS A 14 -9.69 8.87 -16.81
CA CYS A 14 -9.42 7.42 -16.77
C CYS A 14 -10.44 6.54 -17.53
N TYR A 15 -11.34 7.11 -18.34
CA TYR A 15 -12.29 6.33 -19.12
C TYR A 15 -11.62 5.87 -20.42
N PRO A 16 -11.64 4.58 -20.78
CA PRO A 16 -10.97 4.09 -21.99
C PRO A 16 -11.35 4.87 -23.24
N GLY A 17 -10.35 5.39 -23.96
CA GLY A 17 -10.56 6.21 -25.16
C GLY A 17 -10.94 7.67 -24.91
N CYS A 18 -11.03 8.12 -23.66
CA CYS A 18 -11.30 9.52 -23.34
C CYS A 18 -9.99 10.31 -23.16
N GLN A 19 -9.82 11.39 -23.92
CA GLN A 19 -8.68 12.31 -23.80
C GLN A 19 -9.03 13.63 -23.09
N LYS A 20 -10.22 13.72 -22.48
CA LYS A 20 -10.67 14.96 -21.82
C LYS A 20 -10.02 15.16 -20.46
N GLY A 21 -9.90 16.44 -20.07
CA GLY A 21 -9.52 16.86 -18.72
C GLY A 21 -10.43 16.28 -17.64
N VAL A 22 -9.88 15.86 -16.51
CA VAL A 22 -10.68 15.43 -15.35
C VAL A 22 -11.43 16.61 -14.73
N TRP A 23 -12.60 16.32 -14.17
CA TRP A 23 -13.45 17.32 -13.54
C TRP A 23 -12.81 17.84 -12.24
N GLN A 24 -12.74 19.17 -12.06
CA GLN A 24 -12.33 19.78 -10.81
C GLN A 24 -13.56 20.05 -9.91
N ASN A 25 -13.53 19.53 -8.70
CA ASN A 25 -14.56 19.74 -7.70
C ASN A 25 -14.46 21.16 -7.10
N PRO A 26 -15.54 21.69 -6.52
CA PRO A 26 -15.54 23.02 -5.89
C PRO A 26 -14.52 23.20 -4.74
N ASP A 27 -14.05 22.11 -4.15
CA ASP A 27 -13.02 22.09 -3.10
C ASP A 27 -11.57 22.12 -3.67
N GLY A 28 -11.42 22.20 -4.99
CA GLY A 28 -10.14 22.22 -5.70
C GLY A 28 -9.56 20.84 -6.00
N SER A 29 -10.18 19.75 -5.54
CA SER A 29 -9.77 18.37 -5.87
C SER A 29 -10.16 17.98 -7.30
N TYR A 30 -9.46 17.02 -7.90
CA TYR A 30 -9.80 16.49 -9.22
C TYR A 30 -10.44 15.10 -9.12
N SER A 31 -11.45 14.84 -9.95
CA SER A 31 -12.01 13.51 -10.14
C SER A 31 -11.08 12.61 -10.95
N ALA A 32 -11.28 11.28 -10.91
CA ALA A 32 -10.67 10.36 -11.88
C ALA A 32 -11.33 10.44 -13.27
N PHE A 33 -12.49 11.10 -13.39
CA PHE A 33 -13.30 11.12 -14.60
C PHE A 33 -13.68 12.55 -15.01
N CYS A 34 -13.80 12.80 -16.31
CA CYS A 34 -14.24 14.09 -16.83
C CYS A 34 -15.75 14.33 -16.69
N SER A 35 -16.54 13.30 -16.35
CA SER A 35 -18.00 13.41 -16.25
C SER A 35 -18.62 12.37 -15.32
N LYS A 36 -19.81 12.68 -14.82
CA LYS A 36 -20.64 11.73 -14.05
C LYS A 36 -20.99 10.48 -14.87
N LYS A 37 -21.23 10.61 -16.18
CA LYS A 37 -21.50 9.47 -17.07
C LYS A 37 -20.34 8.47 -17.12
N HIS A 38 -19.10 8.94 -17.21
CA HIS A 38 -17.92 8.05 -17.23
C HIS A 38 -17.70 7.35 -15.89
N ARG A 39 -17.94 8.06 -14.78
CA ARG A 39 -17.92 7.47 -13.44
C ARG A 39 -19.00 6.40 -13.27
N ASP A 40 -20.22 6.71 -13.67
CA ASP A 40 -21.38 5.80 -13.50
C ASP A 40 -21.26 4.58 -14.42
N ALA A 41 -20.71 4.73 -15.63
CA ALA A 41 -20.41 3.60 -16.52
C ALA A 41 -19.38 2.62 -15.94
N MET A 42 -18.45 3.10 -15.11
CA MET A 42 -17.47 2.26 -14.41
C MET A 42 -18.04 1.58 -13.16
N THR A 43 -19.10 2.12 -12.53
CA THR A 43 -19.79 1.47 -11.39
C THR A 43 -20.87 0.48 -11.82
N VAL A 44 -21.53 0.67 -12.97
CA VAL A 44 -22.59 -0.24 -13.46
C VAL A 44 -22.07 -1.62 -13.89
N GLN A 45 -20.74 -1.79 -14.05
CA GLN A 45 -20.14 -3.12 -14.26
C GLN A 45 -20.05 -3.99 -12.99
N GLN A 46 -20.48 -3.50 -11.83
CA GLN A 46 -20.64 -4.30 -10.60
C GLN A 46 -22.13 -4.55 -10.32
N GLN A 47 -22.69 -5.61 -10.91
CA GLN A 47 -24.05 -6.10 -10.62
C GLN A 47 -24.10 -6.90 -9.29
N PRO A 48 -25.28 -7.04 -8.65
CA PRO A 48 -25.45 -7.72 -7.35
C PRO A 48 -25.33 -9.25 -7.47
N TRP A 49 -24.71 -9.91 -6.48
CA TRP A 49 -24.18 -11.27 -6.60
C TRP A 49 -25.07 -12.35 -5.93
N ASN A 50 -25.50 -13.37 -6.69
CA ASN A 50 -26.34 -14.51 -6.26
C ASN A 50 -25.58 -15.72 -5.67
N GLY A 51 -24.32 -15.57 -5.25
CA GLY A 51 -23.63 -16.58 -4.42
C GLY A 51 -23.10 -17.83 -5.14
N LEU A 52 -23.13 -17.90 -6.48
CA LEU A 52 -22.63 -19.03 -7.28
C LEU A 52 -21.48 -18.59 -8.20
N ASN A 53 -20.44 -19.41 -8.35
CA ASN A 53 -19.42 -19.20 -9.39
C ASN A 53 -19.94 -19.66 -10.77
N ALA A 54 -19.26 -19.28 -11.86
CA ALA A 54 -19.56 -19.61 -13.26
C ALA A 54 -19.72 -21.12 -13.56
N GLY A 55 -19.32 -22.00 -12.63
CA GLY A 55 -19.51 -23.46 -12.70
C GLY A 55 -20.50 -24.03 -11.67
N GLY A 56 -21.38 -23.22 -11.07
CA GLY A 56 -22.43 -23.69 -10.14
C GLY A 56 -21.96 -24.14 -8.75
N THR A 57 -20.69 -23.93 -8.40
CA THR A 57 -20.12 -24.36 -7.12
C THR A 57 -20.32 -23.32 -6.01
N LYS A 58 -20.70 -23.81 -4.82
CA LYS A 58 -20.89 -23.01 -3.60
C LYS A 58 -19.56 -22.39 -3.14
N LEU A 59 -19.52 -21.07 -3.05
CA LEU A 59 -18.35 -20.36 -2.53
C LEU A 59 -18.26 -20.41 -1.00
N CYS A 60 -17.04 -20.27 -0.50
CA CYS A 60 -16.76 -20.19 0.92
C CYS A 60 -17.55 -19.05 1.59
N LYS A 61 -18.33 -19.38 2.62
CA LYS A 61 -19.17 -18.43 3.38
C LYS A 61 -18.36 -17.29 4.02
N ASN A 62 -17.09 -17.51 4.34
CA ASN A 62 -16.20 -16.50 4.90
C ASN A 62 -15.56 -15.60 3.83
N CYS A 63 -14.61 -16.12 3.03
CA CYS A 63 -13.85 -15.29 2.09
C CYS A 63 -14.56 -14.94 0.78
N ARG A 64 -15.57 -15.72 0.36
CA ARG A 64 -16.28 -15.56 -0.93
C ARG A 64 -15.40 -15.47 -2.19
N SER A 65 -14.13 -15.85 -2.10
CA SER A 65 -13.19 -15.81 -3.23
C SER A 65 -12.80 -17.20 -3.75
N ARG A 66 -13.17 -18.26 -3.02
CA ARG A 66 -12.77 -19.64 -3.31
C ARG A 66 -13.95 -20.59 -3.13
N PRO A 67 -14.04 -21.69 -3.90
CA PRO A 67 -15.01 -22.76 -3.66
C PRO A 67 -14.87 -23.34 -2.25
N GLY A 68 -15.96 -23.90 -1.74
CA GLY A 68 -15.93 -24.74 -0.54
C GLY A 68 -14.89 -25.86 -0.65
N PHE A 69 -14.23 -26.19 0.45
CA PHE A 69 -13.28 -27.31 0.50
C PHE A 69 -14.02 -28.62 0.19
N VAL A 70 -13.46 -29.46 -0.68
CA VAL A 70 -14.09 -30.72 -1.09
C VAL A 70 -13.40 -31.88 -0.37
N GLU A 71 -14.19 -32.68 0.34
CA GLU A 71 -13.75 -33.88 1.05
C GLU A 71 -14.58 -35.07 0.57
N GLY A 72 -14.01 -35.87 -0.33
CA GLY A 72 -14.75 -36.91 -1.05
C GLY A 72 -15.88 -36.28 -1.90
N SER A 73 -17.12 -36.70 -1.65
CA SER A 73 -18.32 -36.15 -2.30
C SER A 73 -18.94 -34.95 -1.57
N ARG A 74 -18.39 -34.56 -0.41
CA ARG A 74 -18.94 -33.48 0.43
C ARG A 74 -18.23 -32.15 0.14
N VAL A 75 -19.02 -31.12 -0.18
CA VAL A 75 -18.54 -29.73 -0.27
C VAL A 75 -18.80 -29.02 1.05
N HIS A 76 -17.72 -28.58 1.69
CA HIS A 76 -17.77 -27.83 2.95
C HIS A 76 -18.12 -26.36 2.72
N ASP A 77 -18.73 -25.72 3.71
CA ASP A 77 -19.13 -24.31 3.66
C ASP A 77 -17.96 -23.32 3.57
N PHE A 78 -16.74 -23.78 3.81
CA PHE A 78 -15.54 -22.96 3.89
C PHE A 78 -14.43 -23.55 3.02
N CYS A 79 -13.60 -22.72 2.40
CA CYS A 79 -12.47 -23.16 1.56
C CYS A 79 -11.29 -23.73 2.37
N GLY A 80 -11.47 -23.93 3.68
CA GLY A 80 -10.46 -24.49 4.57
C GLY A 80 -10.68 -24.12 6.04
N MET A 81 -9.93 -24.80 6.90
CA MET A 81 -10.02 -24.70 8.37
C MET A 81 -9.89 -23.26 8.89
N ARG A 82 -9.01 -22.45 8.30
CA ARG A 82 -8.81 -21.05 8.69
C ARG A 82 -10.07 -20.21 8.46
N CYS A 83 -10.76 -20.42 7.32
CA CYS A 83 -12.00 -19.72 7.01
C CYS A 83 -13.15 -20.17 7.93
N ARG A 84 -13.20 -21.47 8.28
CA ARG A 84 -14.17 -22.02 9.23
C ARG A 84 -14.01 -21.43 10.63
N ILE A 85 -12.78 -21.40 11.16
CA ILE A 85 -12.48 -20.88 12.51
C ILE A 85 -12.86 -19.40 12.59
N ALA A 86 -12.43 -18.58 11.63
CA ALA A 86 -12.74 -17.15 11.61
C ALA A 86 -14.25 -16.85 11.49
N TYR A 87 -15.03 -17.75 10.88
CA TYR A 87 -16.49 -17.62 10.83
C TYR A 87 -17.16 -18.00 12.15
N GLN A 88 -16.67 -19.06 12.82
CA GLN A 88 -17.21 -19.56 14.09
C GLN A 88 -16.88 -18.69 15.29
N SER A 89 -15.74 -17.99 15.28
CA SER A 89 -15.31 -17.07 16.34
C SER A 89 -16.10 -15.76 16.37
N GLY A 90 -17.37 -15.76 15.92
CA GLY A 90 -18.20 -14.57 15.80
C GLY A 90 -17.59 -13.58 14.82
N GLY A 91 -17.66 -13.89 13.51
CA GLY A 91 -17.28 -12.98 12.43
C GLY A 91 -18.03 -11.64 12.52
N ASN A 92 -17.54 -10.76 13.41
CA ASN A 92 -17.90 -9.38 13.67
C ASN A 92 -17.03 -8.87 14.84
N GLN A 93 -15.74 -8.61 14.57
CA GLN A 93 -15.28 -7.25 14.79
C GLN A 93 -15.23 -6.56 13.42
N ALA A 94 -16.43 -6.36 12.88
CA ALA A 94 -16.69 -5.18 12.08
C ALA A 94 -16.71 -3.99 13.05
N THR A 95 -15.53 -3.51 13.44
CA THR A 95 -15.39 -2.11 13.82
C THR A 95 -15.63 -1.31 12.55
N GLY A 96 -16.86 -0.81 12.39
CA GLY A 96 -17.34 0.12 11.36
C GLY A 96 -16.55 0.18 10.05
N GLY A 97 -17.04 -0.48 9.00
CA GLY A 97 -16.71 -0.14 7.61
C GLY A 97 -15.22 -0.09 7.23
N GLN A 98 -14.31 -0.74 7.96
CA GLN A 98 -12.89 -0.72 7.63
C GLN A 98 -12.61 -1.61 6.42
N VAL A 99 -12.15 -0.97 5.34
CA VAL A 99 -11.57 -1.60 4.16
C VAL A 99 -10.45 -2.54 4.61
N THR A 100 -10.58 -3.82 4.33
CA THR A 100 -9.57 -4.83 4.68
C THR A 100 -8.33 -4.62 3.81
N GLU A 101 -7.30 -3.98 4.36
CA GLU A 101 -6.05 -3.72 3.62
C GLU A 101 -5.34 -5.02 3.22
N LEU A 102 -4.94 -5.11 1.95
CA LEU A 102 -4.26 -6.28 1.37
C LEU A 102 -2.75 -6.25 1.66
N CYS A 103 -2.14 -7.42 1.65
CA CYS A 103 -0.70 -7.64 1.82
C CYS A 103 0.10 -6.83 0.81
N LEU A 104 1.09 -6.07 1.27
CA LEU A 104 1.92 -5.23 0.40
C LEU A 104 2.75 -6.03 -0.61
N LEU A 105 3.14 -7.27 -0.28
CA LEU A 105 3.95 -8.07 -1.20
C LEU A 105 3.10 -8.76 -2.26
N CYS A 106 2.07 -9.51 -1.84
CA CYS A 106 1.33 -10.35 -2.78
C CYS A 106 0.05 -9.71 -3.32
N GLY A 107 -0.54 -8.73 -2.62
CA GLY A 107 -1.83 -8.16 -2.99
C GLY A 107 -3.01 -9.14 -2.92
N LEU A 108 -2.81 -10.42 -2.55
CA LEU A 108 -3.85 -11.45 -2.66
C LEU A 108 -4.64 -11.69 -1.37
N ARG A 109 -4.05 -11.39 -0.21
CA ARG A 109 -4.62 -11.75 1.10
C ARG A 109 -4.60 -10.55 2.03
N PRO A 110 -5.59 -10.43 2.93
CA PRO A 110 -5.58 -9.44 4.00
C PRO A 110 -4.28 -9.44 4.81
N LYS A 111 -3.85 -8.25 5.22
CA LYS A 111 -2.82 -8.07 6.23
C LYS A 111 -3.23 -8.74 7.54
N VAL A 112 -2.27 -9.36 8.23
CA VAL A 112 -2.53 -9.94 9.55
C VAL A 112 -2.29 -8.93 10.67
N VAL A 113 -3.06 -9.03 11.75
CA VAL A 113 -2.80 -8.27 12.98
C VAL A 113 -1.89 -9.10 13.89
N ILE A 114 -0.77 -8.53 14.32
CA ILE A 114 0.20 -9.17 15.20
C ILE A 114 0.34 -8.30 16.45
N LYS A 115 -0.02 -8.84 17.62
CA LYS A 115 0.03 -8.12 18.91
C LYS A 115 -0.69 -6.76 18.86
N GLY A 116 -1.90 -6.74 18.29
CA GLY A 116 -2.70 -5.51 18.14
C GLY A 116 -2.24 -4.54 17.05
N LYS A 117 -1.17 -4.85 16.30
CA LYS A 117 -0.67 -4.00 15.21
C LYS A 117 -0.91 -4.64 13.85
N LEU A 118 -1.45 -3.88 12.91
CA LEU A 118 -1.60 -4.31 11.52
C LEU A 118 -0.22 -4.48 10.87
N SER A 119 0.07 -5.70 10.39
CA SER A 119 1.27 -6.02 9.63
C SER A 119 1.18 -5.47 8.22
N ASP A 120 2.31 -5.30 7.53
CA ASP A 120 2.30 -5.05 6.10
C ASP A 120 1.95 -6.30 5.28
N PHE A 121 2.02 -7.47 5.90
CA PHE A 121 2.00 -8.76 5.22
C PHE A 121 0.87 -9.66 5.70
N CYS A 122 0.44 -10.60 4.84
CA CYS A 122 -0.54 -11.63 5.17
C CYS A 122 0.06 -12.88 5.84
N SER A 123 1.37 -13.06 5.80
CA SER A 123 2.06 -14.20 6.40
C SER A 123 3.53 -13.89 6.71
N ASN A 124 4.16 -14.75 7.53
CA ASN A 124 5.59 -14.68 7.76
C ASN A 124 6.40 -14.95 6.48
N THR A 125 5.92 -15.84 5.60
CA THR A 125 6.53 -16.06 4.27
C THR A 125 6.62 -14.78 3.45
N CYS A 126 5.51 -14.03 3.27
CA CYS A 126 5.55 -12.78 2.52
C CYS A 126 6.46 -11.73 3.18
N LYS A 127 6.54 -11.73 4.52
CA LYS A 127 7.49 -10.88 5.24
C LYS A 127 8.94 -11.27 4.89
N GLU A 128 9.28 -12.55 5.00
CA GLU A 128 10.62 -13.06 4.74
C GLU A 128 11.04 -12.86 3.28
N ASP A 129 10.16 -13.17 2.32
CA ASP A 129 10.42 -12.97 0.90
C ASP A 129 10.70 -11.50 0.59
N THR A 130 9.96 -10.58 1.21
CA THR A 130 10.22 -9.13 1.08
C THR A 130 11.63 -8.78 1.58
N PHE A 131 12.05 -9.30 2.73
CA PHE A 131 13.38 -9.00 3.27
C PHE A 131 14.51 -9.72 2.52
N LYS A 132 14.24 -10.86 1.90
CA LYS A 132 15.20 -11.57 1.03
C LYS A 132 15.41 -10.83 -0.29
N SER A 133 14.35 -10.23 -0.84
CA SER A 133 14.39 -9.46 -2.08
C SER A 133 14.81 -8.00 -1.88
N ALA A 134 15.02 -7.56 -0.65
CA ALA A 134 15.47 -6.19 -0.37
C ALA A 134 16.88 -5.94 -0.98
N PRO A 135 17.17 -4.70 -1.46
CA PRO A 135 16.35 -3.51 -1.34
C PRO A 135 15.23 -3.46 -2.39
N LEU A 136 14.02 -3.09 -1.97
CA LEU A 136 12.86 -2.96 -2.86
C LEU A 136 11.85 -1.92 -2.37
N ILE A 137 10.91 -1.56 -3.24
CA ILE A 137 9.76 -0.72 -2.91
C ILE A 137 8.44 -1.50 -3.09
N LEU A 138 7.50 -1.30 -2.17
CA LEU A 138 6.13 -1.83 -2.28
C LEU A 138 5.13 -0.66 -2.29
N SER A 139 4.16 -0.71 -3.20
CA SER A 139 3.14 0.32 -3.32
C SER A 139 2.26 0.37 -2.08
N ILE A 140 1.86 1.57 -1.67
CA ILE A 140 0.82 1.80 -0.68
C ILE A 140 -0.34 2.46 -1.43
N GLY A 141 -1.46 1.73 -1.56
CA GLY A 141 -2.68 2.23 -2.21
C GLY A 141 -3.32 3.40 -1.45
N GLU A 142 -4.01 4.28 -2.17
CA GLU A 142 -4.66 5.49 -1.63
C GLU A 142 -5.75 5.17 -0.59
N GLU A 143 -6.36 4.00 -0.70
CA GLU A 143 -7.39 3.51 0.20
C GLU A 143 -6.83 3.16 1.60
N MET A 144 -5.53 2.87 1.68
CA MET A 144 -4.86 2.37 2.87
C MET A 144 -4.67 3.48 3.91
N ALA A 145 -4.85 3.13 5.19
CA ALA A 145 -4.64 4.05 6.30
C ALA A 145 -3.22 4.61 6.34
N SER A 146 -2.21 3.83 5.95
CA SER A 146 -0.83 4.30 5.87
C SER A 146 -0.62 5.36 4.78
N PHE A 147 -1.36 5.31 3.67
CA PHE A 147 -1.28 6.35 2.64
C PHE A 147 -1.83 7.66 3.19
N LYS A 148 -3.01 7.61 3.80
CA LYS A 148 -3.70 8.77 4.38
C LYS A 148 -2.87 9.41 5.50
N ASP A 149 -2.30 8.60 6.39
CA ASP A 149 -1.42 9.05 7.48
C ASP A 149 -0.20 9.81 6.93
N VAL A 150 0.52 9.19 5.98
CA VAL A 150 1.77 9.74 5.46
C VAL A 150 1.50 10.99 4.61
N SER A 151 0.47 10.95 3.77
CA SER A 151 0.03 12.12 2.98
C SER A 151 -0.33 13.27 3.90
N LYS A 152 -1.15 13.02 4.93
CA LYS A 152 -1.54 14.05 5.89
C LYS A 152 -0.32 14.66 6.58
N GLN A 153 0.59 13.84 7.10
CA GLN A 153 1.81 14.34 7.75
C GLN A 153 2.67 15.19 6.81
N PHE A 154 2.77 14.80 5.53
CA PHE A 154 3.53 15.56 4.54
C PHE A 154 2.89 16.93 4.29
N LEU A 155 1.58 16.96 4.04
CA LEU A 155 0.84 18.18 3.76
C LEU A 155 0.81 19.12 4.98
N ASP A 156 0.56 18.58 6.18
CA ASP A 156 0.53 19.36 7.44
C ASP A 156 1.88 20.03 7.76
N SER A 157 2.98 19.41 7.32
CA SER A 157 4.33 19.93 7.57
C SER A 157 4.93 20.69 6.38
N TRP A 158 4.13 20.91 5.32
CA TRP A 158 4.53 21.74 4.19
C TRP A 158 4.53 23.22 4.60
N LYS A 159 5.70 23.73 4.94
CA LYS A 159 5.92 25.13 5.33
C LYS A 159 6.55 25.99 4.23
N HIS A 160 6.73 25.42 3.04
CA HIS A 160 7.35 26.13 1.92
C HIS A 160 6.36 27.13 1.31
N LYS A 161 6.86 28.27 0.81
CA LYS A 161 6.04 29.30 0.13
C LYS A 161 5.38 28.84 -1.17
N LYS A 162 5.74 27.65 -1.67
CA LYS A 162 5.23 27.12 -2.94
C LYS A 162 3.87 26.51 -2.68
N ALA A 163 3.05 26.47 -3.74
CA ALA A 163 1.77 25.78 -3.69
C ALA A 163 1.93 24.37 -3.13
N LEU A 164 0.92 23.96 -2.35
CA LEU A 164 0.88 22.65 -1.74
C LEU A 164 0.85 21.59 -2.87
N PRO A 165 1.82 20.67 -2.92
CA PRO A 165 1.87 19.68 -3.98
C PRO A 165 0.79 18.61 -3.82
N SER A 166 0.37 18.02 -4.95
CA SER A 166 -0.44 16.80 -4.92
C SER A 166 0.45 15.59 -4.69
N VAL A 167 0.09 14.76 -3.72
CA VAL A 167 0.69 13.43 -3.55
C VAL A 167 0.12 12.50 -4.61
N VAL A 168 0.99 11.86 -5.39
CA VAL A 168 0.58 11.00 -6.51
C VAL A 168 0.74 9.53 -6.15
N LYS A 169 1.89 9.15 -5.58
CA LYS A 169 2.14 7.78 -5.11
C LYS A 169 2.93 7.78 -3.82
N ILE A 170 2.66 6.79 -2.98
CA ILE A 170 3.46 6.50 -1.79
C ILE A 170 3.97 5.07 -1.88
N TRP A 171 5.28 4.94 -1.77
CA TRP A 171 5.97 3.65 -1.76
C TRP A 171 6.64 3.40 -0.42
N LYS A 172 6.52 2.19 0.10
CA LYS A 172 7.26 1.74 1.27
C LYS A 172 8.58 1.12 0.84
N ILE A 173 9.69 1.67 1.34
CA ILE A 173 11.02 1.11 1.11
C ILE A 173 11.27 0.02 2.14
N TYR A 174 11.73 -1.14 1.66
CA TYR A 174 12.33 -2.19 2.48
C TYR A 174 13.83 -2.21 2.16
N CYS A 175 14.63 -1.78 3.14
CA CYS A 175 16.08 -1.78 3.04
C CYS A 175 16.65 -3.17 3.31
N ASN A 176 17.91 -3.37 2.96
CA ASN A 176 18.69 -4.53 3.37
C ASN A 176 18.56 -4.79 4.88
N LYS A 177 18.57 -6.09 5.24
CA LYS A 177 18.43 -6.52 6.64
C LYS A 177 19.48 -5.87 7.54
N SER A 178 20.73 -5.75 7.06
CA SER A 178 21.83 -5.08 7.78
C SER A 178 21.51 -3.63 8.14
N HIS A 179 20.98 -2.83 7.22
CA HIS A 179 20.57 -1.44 7.49
C HIS A 179 19.47 -1.37 8.55
N THR A 180 18.49 -2.27 8.44
CA THR A 180 17.36 -2.35 9.37
C THR A 180 17.84 -2.73 10.78
N ASP A 181 18.71 -3.75 10.88
CA ASP A 181 19.27 -4.21 12.15
C ASP A 181 20.16 -3.15 12.81
N ASN A 182 21.01 -2.48 12.02
CA ASN A 182 21.86 -1.38 12.50
C ASN A 182 21.02 -0.24 13.06
N PHE A 183 19.94 0.15 12.37
CA PHE A 183 19.02 1.18 12.85
C PHE A 183 18.35 0.77 14.17
N PHE A 184 17.80 -0.44 14.27
CA PHE A 184 17.13 -0.88 15.51
C PHE A 184 18.10 -1.04 16.67
N SER A 185 19.32 -1.53 16.40
CA SER A 185 20.39 -1.64 17.42
C SER A 185 20.77 -0.27 17.95
N TYR A 186 21.01 0.70 17.06
CA TYR A 186 21.31 2.08 17.44
C TYR A 186 20.14 2.71 18.23
N LYS A 187 18.91 2.59 17.72
CA LYS A 187 17.70 3.11 18.38
C LYS A 187 17.56 2.56 19.80
N GLY A 188 17.75 1.25 19.98
CA GLY A 188 17.70 0.61 21.30
C GLY A 188 18.81 1.08 22.23
N ALA A 189 20.02 1.31 21.71
CA ALA A 189 21.12 1.87 22.50
C ALA A 189 20.81 3.31 22.97
N ILE A 190 20.25 4.15 22.09
CA ILE A 190 19.83 5.51 22.46
C ILE A 190 18.70 5.48 23.49
N GLU A 191 17.68 4.65 23.28
CA GLU A 191 16.56 4.50 24.23
C GLU A 191 17.05 4.13 25.64
N ARG A 192 18.00 3.20 25.74
CA ARG A 192 18.64 2.87 27.03
C ARG A 192 19.45 4.03 27.60
N LYS A 193 20.16 4.78 26.76
CA LYS A 193 21.03 5.88 27.18
C LYS A 193 20.26 7.09 27.72
N ILE A 194 19.15 7.46 27.07
CA ILE A 194 18.42 8.70 27.38
C ILE A 194 17.09 8.46 28.11
N GLY A 195 16.70 7.20 28.33
CA GLY A 195 15.44 6.86 29.01
C GLY A 195 14.18 7.24 28.24
N GLN A 196 14.29 7.52 26.94
CA GLN A 196 13.17 7.95 26.10
C GLN A 196 12.74 6.82 25.16
N THR A 197 11.49 6.37 25.33
CA THR A 197 10.89 5.34 24.47
C THR A 197 11.01 5.73 23.01
N GLY A 198 11.52 4.82 22.19
CA GLY A 198 11.73 5.05 20.77
C GLY A 198 12.96 5.89 20.41
N GLY A 199 13.85 6.19 21.37
CA GLY A 199 15.16 6.82 21.13
C GLY A 199 15.09 8.18 20.43
N ASN A 200 14.08 9.00 20.74
CA ASN A 200 13.79 10.29 20.10
C ASN A 200 13.68 10.22 18.56
N SER A 201 13.30 9.07 18.00
CA SER A 201 13.13 8.91 16.57
C SER A 201 11.96 9.75 16.05
N ARG A 202 12.20 10.54 14.99
CA ARG A 202 11.21 11.41 14.37
C ARG A 202 11.17 11.19 12.87
N ARG A 203 9.97 11.25 12.28
CA ARG A 203 9.81 11.30 10.82
C ARG A 203 10.30 12.65 10.31
N ARG A 204 11.06 12.61 9.20
CA ARG A 204 11.63 13.77 8.50
C ARG A 204 11.41 13.61 7.01
N TRP A 205 11.44 14.73 6.29
CA TRP A 205 11.31 14.78 4.84
C TRP A 205 12.65 15.09 4.20
N HIS A 206 12.97 14.35 3.14
CA HIS A 206 14.15 14.56 2.32
C HIS A 206 13.70 14.54 0.87
N GLY A 207 13.81 15.68 0.19
CA GLY A 207 13.61 15.76 -1.25
C GLY A 207 14.88 15.33 -1.97
N THR A 208 14.75 14.53 -3.02
CA THR A 208 15.88 14.06 -3.84
C THR A 208 15.47 14.01 -5.30
N SER A 209 16.45 13.98 -6.21
CA SER A 209 16.23 13.78 -7.63
C SER A 209 16.29 12.30 -8.01
N ARG A 210 15.79 11.98 -9.20
CA ARG A 210 15.94 10.67 -9.84
C ARG A 210 16.15 10.88 -11.33
N THR A 211 16.92 9.99 -11.96
CA THR A 211 17.15 9.97 -13.41
C THR A 211 16.34 8.88 -14.12
N CYS A 212 15.65 8.02 -13.35
CA CYS A 212 14.83 6.92 -13.86
C CYS A 212 13.35 7.06 -13.48
N THR A 213 12.52 6.11 -13.93
CA THR A 213 11.05 6.09 -13.73
C THR A 213 10.61 5.25 -12.53
N ILE A 214 11.52 4.91 -11.61
CA ILE A 214 11.18 4.08 -10.44
C ILE A 214 10.02 4.70 -9.65
N GLY A 215 8.98 3.91 -9.46
CA GLY A 215 7.77 4.25 -8.72
C GLY A 215 6.71 5.01 -9.50
N ASP A 216 6.88 5.28 -10.81
CA ASP A 216 5.84 5.94 -11.61
C ASP A 216 4.61 5.06 -11.82
N SER A 217 4.81 3.75 -11.90
CA SER A 217 3.78 2.72 -12.05
C SER A 217 4.09 1.50 -11.16
N GLU A 218 3.09 0.65 -10.98
CA GLU A 218 3.12 -0.58 -10.18
C GLU A 218 4.17 -1.59 -10.68
N ASP A 219 4.51 -1.54 -11.97
CA ASP A 219 5.51 -2.38 -12.64
C ASP A 219 6.93 -1.77 -12.65
N GLN A 220 7.07 -0.48 -12.36
CA GLN A 220 8.35 0.23 -12.37
C GLN A 220 9.00 0.25 -10.98
N THR A 221 9.30 -0.93 -10.41
CA THR A 221 9.83 -1.05 -9.04
C THR A 221 11.32 -1.36 -8.97
N ASN A 222 11.96 -1.66 -10.09
CA ASN A 222 13.37 -2.03 -10.13
C ASN A 222 14.29 -0.80 -9.98
N LEU A 223 15.34 -0.94 -9.17
CA LEU A 223 16.37 0.07 -9.05
C LEU A 223 17.22 0.11 -10.32
N CYS A 224 17.49 1.30 -10.85
CA CYS A 224 18.47 1.46 -11.92
C CYS A 224 19.89 1.41 -11.37
N GLN A 225 20.84 1.04 -12.23
CA GLN A 225 22.28 1.01 -11.90
C GLN A 225 23.00 2.35 -12.16
N ASP A 226 22.25 3.38 -12.58
CA ASP A 226 22.79 4.73 -12.75
C ASP A 226 23.24 5.32 -11.41
N VAL A 227 24.53 5.63 -11.32
CA VAL A 227 25.16 6.26 -10.15
C VAL A 227 24.67 7.70 -9.92
N ALA A 228 24.17 8.37 -10.96
CA ALA A 228 23.59 9.70 -10.88
C ALA A 228 22.13 9.68 -10.36
N CYS A 229 21.50 8.50 -10.25
CA CYS A 229 20.16 8.39 -9.70
C CYS A 229 20.16 8.42 -8.17
N SER A 230 20.12 9.61 -7.58
CA SER A 230 20.14 9.81 -6.11
C SER A 230 19.08 8.98 -5.39
N LEU A 231 17.84 8.92 -5.91
CA LEU A 231 16.78 8.09 -5.33
C LEU A 231 17.15 6.60 -5.25
N CYS A 232 17.61 6.00 -6.36
CA CYS A 232 17.98 4.58 -6.35
C CYS A 232 19.18 4.31 -5.43
N ARG A 233 20.17 5.21 -5.41
CA ARG A 233 21.32 5.08 -4.49
C ARG A 233 20.89 5.16 -3.02
N ILE A 234 19.99 6.09 -2.67
CA ILE A 234 19.45 6.19 -1.30
C ILE A 234 18.68 4.91 -0.90
N ILE A 235 17.88 4.34 -1.82
CA ILE A 235 17.14 3.09 -1.54
C ILE A 235 18.11 1.92 -1.32
N GLU A 236 19.16 1.84 -2.12
CA GLU A 236 20.14 0.74 -2.08
C GLU A 236 21.09 0.85 -0.88
N THR A 237 21.75 1.98 -0.72
CA THR A 237 22.87 2.17 0.22
C THR A 237 22.54 3.05 1.42
N SER A 238 21.29 3.50 1.58
CA SER A 238 20.91 4.54 2.55
C SER A 238 21.50 5.92 2.19
N PHE A 239 21.29 6.90 3.07
CA PHE A 239 21.89 8.23 2.95
C PHE A 239 23.39 8.17 3.19
N ASP A 240 24.16 8.74 2.26
CA ASP A 240 25.60 8.97 2.37
C ASP A 240 25.84 10.48 2.34
N ILE A 241 26.60 11.00 3.29
CA ILE A 241 26.91 12.43 3.41
C ILE A 241 28.12 12.80 2.53
N ASN A 242 28.90 11.81 2.11
CA ASN A 242 30.10 12.00 1.29
C ASN A 242 29.81 11.98 -0.22
N LYS A 243 28.53 11.89 -0.61
CA LYS A 243 28.03 11.96 -1.99
C LYS A 243 27.03 13.10 -2.11
#